data_AF-A0A1E3XGF4-F1
#
_entry.id   AF-A0A1E3XGF4-F1
#
_cell.length_a   1.000
_cell.length_b   1.000
_cell.length_c   1.000
_cell.angle_alpha   90.00
_cell.angle_beta   90.00
_cell.angle_gamma   90.00
#
_symmetry.space_group_name_H-M   'P 1'
#
loop_
_entity.id
_entity.type
_entity.pdbx_description
1 polymer ?
#
loop_
_entity_poly.entity_id
_entity_poly.type
_entity_poly.pdbx_seq_one_letter_code
_entity_poly.pdbx_strand_id
1 'polypeptide(L)'
;MLNSGVTCFPNMFSSAHVNNTVRVQMVRKEIFPRYWELINEFKKMTGVPAVLNTNFNVAGQPIVCSPRDAIMTFYGCGLDYMAIEDYLVWK
;
A
#
# COMPACT_ATOMS: atom_id res chain seq x y z
N MET A 1 -14.03 12.35 -5.11
CA MET A 1 -14.97 11.27 -5.48
C MET A 1 -14.90 11.11 -6.98
N LEU A 2 -14.28 10.05 -7.49
CA LEU A 2 -14.31 9.69 -8.92
C LEU A 2 -15.27 8.50 -9.08
N ASN A 3 -16.13 8.59 -10.08
CA ASN A 3 -17.26 7.70 -10.34
C ASN A 3 -16.88 6.22 -10.50
N SER A 4 -17.70 5.37 -9.87
CA SER A 4 -18.10 4.02 -10.30
C SER A 4 -17.07 3.10 -10.97
N GLY A 5 -16.51 2.20 -10.16
CA GLY A 5 -16.40 0.77 -10.50
C GLY A 5 -15.47 0.41 -11.66
N VAL A 6 -14.17 0.54 -11.47
CA VAL A 6 -13.22 -0.30 -12.23
C VAL A 6 -13.47 -1.74 -11.78
N THR A 7 -13.83 -2.62 -12.72
CA THR A 7 -14.00 -4.06 -12.46
C THR A 7 -12.65 -4.63 -11.99
N CYS A 8 -12.66 -5.48 -10.97
CA CYS A 8 -11.42 -6.03 -10.44
C CYS A 8 -10.64 -6.79 -11.54
N PHE A 9 -9.31 -6.60 -11.57
CA PHE A 9 -8.45 -7.55 -12.26
C PHE A 9 -8.60 -8.93 -11.58
N PRO A 10 -8.48 -10.04 -12.32
CA PRO A 10 -8.46 -11.36 -11.71
C PRO A 10 -7.41 -11.38 -10.59
N ASN A 11 -7.79 -11.91 -9.42
CA ASN A 11 -6.95 -12.11 -8.24
C ASN A 11 -6.71 -10.92 -7.28
N MET A 12 -7.53 -9.85 -7.32
CA MET A 12 -7.49 -8.75 -6.30
C MET A 12 -8.50 -8.93 -5.16
N PHE A 13 -8.46 -10.06 -4.44
CA PHE A 13 -9.47 -10.42 -3.45
C PHE A 13 -9.44 -9.58 -2.16
N SER A 14 -8.28 -9.10 -1.72
CA SER A 14 -8.14 -8.37 -0.45
C SER A 14 -8.75 -6.97 -0.47
N SER A 15 -8.97 -6.39 -1.66
CA SER A 15 -9.46 -5.03 -1.85
C SER A 15 -10.81 -4.94 -2.55
N ALA A 16 -11.33 -6.06 -3.05
CA ALA A 16 -12.59 -6.11 -3.78
C ALA A 16 -13.78 -6.06 -2.81
N HIS A 17 -14.79 -5.28 -3.19
CA HIS A 17 -16.09 -5.34 -2.53
C HIS A 17 -16.87 -6.58 -3.01
N VAL A 18 -17.91 -6.99 -2.29
CA VAL A 18 -18.74 -8.18 -2.62
C VAL A 18 -19.36 -8.14 -4.02
N ASN A 19 -19.44 -6.95 -4.62
CA ASN A 19 -19.91 -6.73 -6.00
C ASN A 19 -18.77 -6.62 -7.03
N ASN A 20 -17.56 -7.11 -6.71
CA ASN A 20 -16.38 -7.12 -7.58
C ASN A 20 -15.86 -5.75 -8.03
N THR A 21 -16.19 -4.69 -7.28
CA THR A 21 -15.64 -3.34 -7.51
C THR A 21 -14.47 -3.05 -6.58
N VAL A 22 -13.56 -2.17 -7.01
CA VAL A 22 -12.41 -1.71 -6.23
C VAL A 22 -12.31 -0.18 -6.23
N ARG A 23 -11.73 0.39 -5.16
CA ARG A 23 -11.33 1.81 -5.12
C ARG A 23 -9.86 1.92 -5.54
N VAL A 24 -9.64 2.45 -6.73
CA VAL A 24 -8.29 2.49 -7.33
C VAL A 24 -7.60 3.82 -7.04
N GLN A 25 -6.33 3.74 -6.64
CA GLN A 25 -5.37 4.83 -6.71
C GLN A 25 -4.36 4.53 -7.82
N MET A 26 -4.33 5.36 -8.87
CA MET A 26 -3.35 5.18 -9.94
C MET A 26 -2.00 5.77 -9.56
N VAL A 27 -0.94 4.97 -9.71
CA VAL A 27 0.45 5.39 -9.52
C VAL A 27 1.09 5.56 -10.88
N ARG A 28 1.59 6.78 -11.17
CA ARG A 28 2.29 7.11 -12.41
C ARG A 28 3.79 7.11 -12.19
N LYS A 29 4.54 6.46 -13.08
CA LYS A 29 6.01 6.31 -12.95
C LYS A 29 6.73 7.65 -12.92
N GLU A 30 6.21 8.63 -13.66
CA GLU A 30 6.78 9.96 -13.81
C GLU A 30 6.66 10.79 -12.53
N ILE A 31 5.73 10.43 -11.63
CA ILE A 31 5.45 11.17 -10.38
C ILE A 31 5.99 10.40 -9.17
N PHE A 32 5.83 9.07 -9.15
CA PHE A 32 6.21 8.21 -8.03
C PHE A 32 7.06 7.03 -8.51
N PRO A 33 8.30 7.25 -8.97
CA PRO A 33 9.11 6.22 -9.62
C PRO A 33 9.38 5.01 -8.70
N ARG A 34 9.81 5.24 -7.45
CA ARG A 34 10.09 4.16 -6.47
C ARG A 34 8.84 3.30 -6.18
N TYR A 35 7.69 3.95 -6.02
CA TYR A 35 6.45 3.21 -5.71
C TYR A 35 5.91 2.46 -6.95
N TRP A 36 6.05 3.05 -8.13
CA TRP A 36 5.73 2.38 -9.38
C TRP A 36 6.60 1.14 -9.60
N GLU A 37 7.91 1.25 -9.36
CA GLU A 37 8.85 0.14 -9.47
C GLU A 37 8.52 -0.99 -8.49
N LEU A 38 8.19 -0.66 -7.24
CA LEU A 38 7.71 -1.63 -6.25
C LEU A 38 6.50 -2.43 -6.76
N ILE A 39 5.48 -1.74 -7.28
CA ILE A 39 4.27 -2.40 -7.82
C ILE A 39 4.63 -3.24 -9.06
N ASN A 40 5.55 -2.78 -9.89
CA ASN A 40 5.98 -3.50 -11.08
C ASN A 40 6.79 -4.77 -10.74
N GLU A 41 7.67 -4.74 -9.73
CA GLU A 41 8.34 -5.94 -9.23
C GLU A 41 7.35 -6.91 -8.60
N PHE A 42 6.40 -6.41 -7.80
CA PHE A 42 5.31 -7.23 -7.25
C PHE A 42 4.51 -7.93 -8.35
N LYS A 43 4.21 -7.23 -9.45
CA LYS A 43 3.58 -7.81 -10.65
C LYS A 43 4.41 -8.93 -11.26
N LYS A 44 5.73 -8.76 -11.41
CA LYS A 44 6.59 -9.81 -11.99
C LYS A 44 6.57 -11.09 -11.15
N MET A 45 6.49 -10.94 -9.82
CA MET A 45 6.47 -12.06 -8.88
C MET A 45 5.10 -12.74 -8.78
N THR A 46 4.01 -11.97 -8.78
CA THR A 46 2.66 -12.47 -8.45
C THR A 46 1.67 -12.49 -9.60
N GLY A 47 1.99 -11.80 -10.70
CA GLY A 47 1.06 -11.51 -11.80
C GLY A 47 0.06 -10.38 -11.51
N VAL A 48 -0.01 -9.87 -10.27
CA VAL A 48 -0.98 -8.83 -9.88
C VAL A 48 -0.32 -7.44 -9.91
N PRO A 49 -0.78 -6.50 -10.76
CA PRO A 49 -0.17 -5.17 -10.92
C PRO A 49 -0.68 -4.15 -9.88
N ALA A 50 -0.91 -4.57 -8.63
CA ALA A 50 -1.47 -3.73 -7.59
C ALA A 50 -1.08 -4.21 -6.20
N VAL A 51 -1.01 -3.28 -5.25
CA VAL A 51 -0.80 -3.55 -3.82
C VAL A 51 -1.94 -2.91 -3.01
N LEU A 52 -2.21 -3.47 -1.83
CA LEU A 52 -3.13 -2.84 -0.89
C LEU A 52 -2.44 -1.64 -0.23
N ASN A 53 -3.02 -0.45 -0.39
CA ASN A 53 -2.55 0.76 0.26
C ASN A 53 -3.52 1.14 1.39
N THR A 54 -3.04 1.19 2.62
CA THR A 54 -3.81 1.59 3.81
C THR A 54 -3.03 2.63 4.60
N ASN A 55 -3.70 3.32 5.52
CA ASN A 55 -3.07 4.32 6.36
C ASN A 55 -1.99 3.68 7.23
N PHE A 56 -0.83 4.33 7.30
CA PHE A 56 0.21 3.94 8.24
C PHE A 56 -0.01 4.64 9.58
N ASN A 57 -0.85 4.02 10.41
CA ASN A 57 -1.18 4.44 11.77
C ASN A 57 -1.74 3.27 12.60
N VAL A 58 -1.87 3.47 13.90
CA VAL A 58 -2.70 2.62 14.78
C VAL A 58 -4.09 3.26 14.90
N ALA A 59 -5.13 2.45 15.10
CA ALA A 59 -6.50 2.95 15.29
C ALA A 59 -6.55 4.00 16.41
N GLY A 60 -7.15 5.16 16.12
CA GLY A 60 -7.22 6.29 17.05
C GLY A 60 -6.00 7.23 17.04
N GLN A 61 -4.95 6.94 16.25
CA GLN A 61 -3.78 7.81 16.07
C GLN A 61 -3.78 8.50 14.70
N PRO A 62 -3.17 9.69 14.58
CA PRO A 62 -2.95 10.35 13.30
C PRO A 62 -2.01 9.53 12.39
N ILE A 63 -2.00 9.86 11.10
CA ILE A 63 -1.03 9.31 10.15
C ILE A 63 0.38 9.78 10.56
N VAL A 64 1.36 8.88 10.43
CA VAL A 64 2.78 9.15 10.63
C VAL A 64 3.26 10.36 9.81
N CYS A 65 3.94 11.31 10.47
CA CYS A 65 4.51 12.49 9.82
C CYS A 65 6.01 12.69 10.10
N SER A 66 6.63 11.84 10.92
CA SER A 66 8.06 11.88 11.23
C SER A 66 8.66 10.48 11.31
N PRO A 67 9.99 10.31 11.13
CA PRO A 67 10.65 9.02 11.32
C PRO A 67 10.43 8.44 12.73
N ARG A 68 10.34 9.31 13.74
CA ARG A 68 10.03 8.91 15.11
C ARG A 68 8.64 8.28 15.21
N ASP A 69 7.64 8.91 14.59
CA ASP A 69 6.27 8.38 14.58
C ASP A 69 6.22 7.03 13.84
N ALA A 70 6.93 6.92 12.70
CA ALA A 70 7.01 5.68 11.92
C ALA A 70 7.54 4.51 12.76
N ILE A 71 8.63 4.75 13.50
CA ILE A 71 9.24 3.76 14.40
C ILE A 71 8.28 3.39 15.53
N MET A 72 7.68 4.37 16.20
CA MET A 72 6.73 4.12 17.29
C MET A 72 5.51 3.33 16.80
N THR A 73 4.95 3.70 15.65
CA THR A 73 3.86 2.96 15.01
C THR A 73 4.29 1.55 14.65
N PHE A 74 5.44 1.35 13.98
CA PHE A 74 5.94 0.02 13.59
C PHE A 74 6.16 -0.92 14.78
N TYR A 75 6.67 -0.41 15.91
CA TYR A 75 6.79 -1.23 17.12
C TYR A 75 5.44 -1.51 17.80
N GLY A 76 4.47 -0.60 17.65
CA GLY A 76 3.11 -0.72 18.19
C GLY A 76 2.11 -1.49 17.33
N CYS A 77 2.38 -1.71 16.04
CA CYS A 77 1.58 -2.53 15.15
C CYS A 77 2.31 -3.83 14.78
N GLY A 78 1.57 -4.91 14.57
CA GLY A 78 2.11 -6.25 14.27
C GLY A 78 2.68 -6.39 12.85
N LEU A 79 3.34 -5.35 12.33
CA LEU A 79 4.01 -5.40 11.03
C LEU A 79 5.35 -6.13 11.13
N ASP A 80 5.68 -6.92 10.12
CA ASP A 80 6.93 -7.68 10.04
C ASP A 80 8.12 -6.82 9.58
N TYR A 81 7.87 -5.93 8.60
CA TYR A 81 8.89 -5.08 7.97
C TYR A 81 8.39 -3.64 7.80
N MET A 82 9.30 -2.67 7.94
CA MET A 82 9.08 -1.28 7.57
C MET A 82 10.24 -0.77 6.71
N ALA A 83 9.92 -0.33 5.49
CA ALA A 83 10.85 0.43 4.66
C ALA A 83 10.66 1.93 4.94
N ILE A 84 11.73 2.62 5.31
CA ILE A 84 11.76 4.08 5.47
C ILE A 84 12.98 4.64 4.76
N GLU A 85 12.74 5.41 3.71
CA GLU A 85 13.77 5.82 2.75
C GLU A 85 14.61 4.63 2.26
N ASP A 86 15.92 4.61 2.55
CA ASP A 86 16.85 3.57 2.11
C ASP A 86 17.16 2.56 3.21
N TYR A 87 16.34 2.54 4.27
CA TYR A 87 16.47 1.62 5.39
C TYR A 87 15.31 0.63 5.42
N LEU A 88 15.64 -0.64 5.67
CA LEU A 88 14.69 -1.68 5.99
C LEU A 88 14.82 -2.02 7.48
N VAL A 89 13.72 -1.95 8.21
CA VAL A 89 13.62 -2.29 9.63
C VAL A 89 12.77 -3.56 9.76
N TRP A 90 13.20 -4.50 10.58
CA TRP A 90 12.50 -5.74 10.91
C TRP A 90 12.65 -6.06 12.41
N LYS A 91 11.80 -6.94 12.94
CA LYS A 91 11.87 -7.43 14.32
C LYS A 91 12.42 -8.85 14.36
#